data_AF-T1A358-F1
#
_entry.id   AF-T1A358-F1
#
_cell.length_a   1.000
_cell.length_b   1.000
_cell.length_c   1.000
_cell.angle_alpha   90.00
_cell.angle_beta   90.00
_cell.angle_gamma   90.00
#
_symmetry.space_group_name_H-M   'P 1'
#
loop_
_entity.id
_entity.type
_entity.pdbx_description
1 polymer ?
#
loop_
_entity_poly.entity_id
_entity_poly.type
_entity_poly.pdbx_seq_one_letter_code
_entity_poly.pdbx_strand_id
1 'polypeptide(L)' 'TFHHVSEKHLQRYATEFDFRWNHRAKMGYTDSQRADAVLRGIAGKRLTYRHS' A
#
# COMPACT_ATOMS: atom_id res chain seq x y z
N THR A 1 2.47 -16.81 4.06
CA THR A 1 1.26 -17.34 4.73
C THR A 1 0.85 -16.37 5.82
N PHE A 2 -0.41 -15.93 5.82
CA PHE A 2 -0.93 -15.01 6.83
C PHE A 2 -1.46 -15.83 8.01
N HIS A 3 -0.74 -15.81 9.13
CA HIS A 3 -1.02 -16.69 10.27
C HIS A 3 -1.97 -16.09 11.30
N HIS A 4 -2.35 -14.82 11.16
CA HIS A 4 -3.32 -14.12 12.02
C HIS A 4 -4.33 -13.34 11.17
N VAL A 5 -5.27 -14.06 10.58
CA VAL A 5 -6.38 -13.47 9.83
C VAL A 5 -7.54 -13.22 10.79
N SER A 6 -7.98 -11.96 10.85
CA SER A 6 -9.24 -11.59 11.49
C SER A 6 -10.03 -10.75 10.49
N GLU A 7 -11.36 -10.81 10.57
CA GLU A 7 -12.26 -10.15 9.62
C GLU A 7 -11.95 -8.65 9.46
N LYS A 8 -11.63 -7.98 10.58
CA LYS A 8 -11.22 -6.56 10.62
C LYS A 8 -10.04 -6.19 9.71
N HIS A 9 -9.23 -7.16 9.28
CA HIS A 9 -8.05 -6.91 8.44
C HIS A 9 -8.23 -7.38 7.00
N LEU A 10 -9.33 -8.06 6.65
CA LEU A 10 -9.53 -8.61 5.30
C LEU A 10 -9.45 -7.55 4.21
N GLN A 11 -10.04 -6.38 4.44
CA GLN A 11 -9.99 -5.26 3.50
C GLN A 11 -8.56 -4.79 3.23
N ARG A 12 -7.70 -4.77 4.26
CA ARG A 12 -6.30 -4.36 4.12
C ARG A 12 -5.52 -5.36 3.30
N TYR A 13 -5.72 -6.66 3.54
CA TYR A 13 -5.07 -7.72 2.78
C TYR A 13 -5.50 -7.71 1.32
N ALA A 14 -6.80 -7.60 1.04
CA ALA A 14 -7.30 -7.50 -0.34
C ALA A 14 -6.65 -6.33 -1.10
N THR A 15 -6.55 -5.17 -0.44
CA THR A 15 -5.90 -3.97 -1.00
C THR A 15 -4.40 -4.19 -1.24
N GLU A 16 -3.69 -4.84 -0.29
CA GLU A 16 -2.26 -5.14 -0.45
C GLU A 16 -2.02 -6.10 -1.62
N PHE A 17 -2.82 -7.15 -1.74
CA PHE A 17 -2.68 -8.13 -2.82
C PHE A 17 -2.94 -7.52 -4.19
N ASP A 18 -3.99 -6.71 -4.33
CA ASP A 18 -4.26 -5.98 -5.57
C ASP A 18 -3.08 -5.07 -5.96
N PHE A 19 -2.57 -4.29 -5.00
CA PHE A 19 -1.43 -3.41 -5.23
C PHE A 19 -0.19 -4.18 -5.70
N ARG A 20 0.18 -5.25 -4.99
CA ARG A 20 1.36 -6.07 -5.29
C ARG A 20 1.25 -6.75 -6.65
N TRP A 21 0.07 -7.24 -7.00
CA TRP A 21 -0.15 -7.88 -8.29
C TRP A 21 0.01 -6.88 -9.43
N ASN A 22 -0.61 -5.71 -9.32
CA ASN A 22 -0.63 -4.72 -10.40
C ASN A 22 0.69 -3.94 -10.56
N HIS A 23 1.51 -3.82 -9.50
CA HIS A 23 2.76 -3.04 -9.52
C HIS A 23 4.04 -3.91 -9.52
N ARG A 24 3.97 -5.13 -10.05
CA ARG A 24 5.11 -6.06 -10.13
C ARG A 24 6.00 -5.78 -11.36
N ALA A 25 7.25 -6.26 -11.32
CA ALA A 25 8.21 -6.12 -12.42
C ALA A 25 7.69 -6.61 -13.79
N LYS A 26 6.92 -7.71 -13.82
CA LYS A 26 6.31 -8.24 -15.05
C LYS A 26 5.34 -7.25 -15.71
N MET A 27 4.75 -6.32 -14.96
CA MET A 27 3.87 -5.26 -15.47
C MET A 27 4.65 -4.00 -15.87
N GLY A 28 5.98 -4.06 -15.91
CA GLY A 28 6.85 -2.92 -16.26
C GLY A 28 7.21 -2.01 -15.09
N TYR A 29 6.85 -2.36 -13.85
CA TYR A 29 7.17 -1.54 -12.67
C TYR A 29 8.55 -1.86 -12.10
N THR A 30 9.45 -0.88 -12.12
CA THR A 30 10.69 -0.93 -11.32
C THR A 30 10.39 -0.77 -9.84
N ASP A 31 11.36 -1.13 -8.98
CA ASP A 31 11.21 -0.98 -7.54
C ASP A 31 11.02 0.49 -7.12
N SER A 32 11.72 1.42 -7.78
CA SER A 32 11.54 2.86 -7.58
C SER A 32 10.13 3.32 -7.96
N GLN A 33 9.62 2.92 -9.12
CA GLN A 33 8.26 3.26 -9.56
C GLN A 33 7.19 2.69 -8.64
N ARG A 34 7.42 1.48 -8.12
CA ARG A 34 6.54 0.85 -7.12
C ARG A 34 6.54 1.65 -5.81
N ALA A 35 7.71 2.07 -5.33
CA ALA A 35 7.83 2.93 -4.16
C ALA A 35 7.10 4.27 -4.35
N ASP A 36 7.28 4.92 -5.51
CA ASP A 36 6.58 6.17 -5.83
C ASP A 36 5.06 6.00 -5.85
N ALA A 37 4.57 4.87 -6.38
CA ALA A 37 3.14 4.55 -6.38
C ALA A 37 2.57 4.41 -4.96
N VAL A 38 3.31 3.77 -4.04
CA VAL A 38 2.93 3.70 -2.63
C VAL A 38 2.89 5.09 -2.01
N LEU A 39 3.92 5.91 -2.23
CA LEU A 39 4.02 7.26 -1.66
C LEU A 39 2.85 8.16 -2.09
N ARG A 40 2.42 8.07 -3.35
CA ARG A 40 1.24 8.79 -3.85
C ARG A 40 -0.03 8.45 -3.07
N GLY A 41 -0.21 7.18 -2.66
CA GLY A 41 -1.38 6.74 -1.88
C GLY A 41 -1.39 7.16 -0.40
N ILE A 42 -0.26 7.68 0.09
CA ILE A 42 -0.08 8.15 1.48
C ILE A 42 -0.27 9.67 1.60
N ALA A 43 -0.24 10.40 0.48
CA ALA A 43 -0.44 11.85 0.46
C ALA A 43 -1.71 12.26 1.24
N GLY A 44 -1.59 13.25 2.12
CA GLY A 44 -2.69 13.74 2.97
C GLY A 44 -2.99 12.90 4.22
N LYS A 45 -2.40 11.70 4.38
CA LYS A 45 -2.57 10.86 5.59
C LYS A 45 -1.45 11.02 6.62
N ARG A 46 -0.46 11.87 6.32
CA ARG A 46 0.66 12.12 7.23
C ARG A 46 0.17 12.91 8.44
N LEU A 47 0.46 12.41 9.63
CA LEU A 47 0.20 13.13 10.88
C LEU A 47 1.02 14.42 10.88
N THR A 48 0.34 15.56 11.02
CA THR A 48 0.97 16.88 11.15
C THR A 48 0.52 17.52 12.46
N TYR A 49 1.42 18.20 13.15
CA TYR A 49 1.05 18.98 14.32
C TYR A 49 0.11 20.13 13.90
N ARG A 50 -0.99 20.32 14.64
CA ARG A 50 -1.86 21.47 14.46
C ARG A 50 -1.15 22.66 15.07
N HIS A 51 -0.79 23.65 14.25
CA HIS A 51 -0.33 24.93 14.77
C HIS A 51 -1.55 25.60 15.41
N SER A 52 -1.55 25.67 16.74
CA SER A 52 -2.49 26.47 17.56
C SER A 52 -1.91 27.86 17.79
#